data_AF-X1KII2-F1
#
_entry.id   AF-X1KII2-F1
#
_cell.length_a   1.000
_cell.length_b   1.000
_cell.length_c   1.000
_cell.angle_alpha   90.00
_cell.angle_beta   90.00
_cell.angle_gamma   90.00
#
_symmetry.space_group_name_H-M   'P 1'
#
loop_
_entity.id
_entity.type
_entity.pdbx_description
1 polymer ?
#
loop_
_entity_poly.entity_id
_entity_poly.type
_entity_poly.pdbx_seq_one_letter_code
_entity_poly.pdbx_strand_id
1 'polypeptide(L)' 'MKSRVAVVKTTPDTVLDDIDRALELAHVNRFLQKGTPTILKINISWHFWYPACSTTPWQLDG' A
#
# COMPACT_ATOMS: atom_id res chain seq x y z
N MET A 1 -4.00 -14.07 -19.93
CA MET A 1 -2.92 -13.96 -18.92
C MET A 1 -3.49 -14.27 -17.54
N LYS A 2 -2.70 -14.87 -16.64
CA LYS A 2 -3.11 -15.03 -15.23
C LYS A 2 -2.54 -13.87 -14.42
N SER A 3 -3.39 -13.25 -13.59
CA SER A 3 -2.94 -12.22 -12.64
C SER A 3 -2.02 -12.84 -11.59
N ARG A 4 -1.01 -12.08 -11.14
CA ARG A 4 -0.14 -12.46 -10.04
C ARG A 4 -0.56 -11.71 -8.78
N VAL A 5 -0.69 -12.43 -7.67
CA VAL A 5 -1.02 -11.86 -6.37
C VAL A 5 0.09 -12.24 -5.39
N ALA A 6 0.64 -11.26 -4.69
CA ALA A 6 1.63 -11.46 -3.62
C ALA A 6 0.97 -11.15 -2.27
N VAL A 7 1.18 -12.02 -1.29
CA VAL A 7 0.68 -11.86 0.07
C VAL A 7 1.86 -12.07 1.02
N VAL A 8 2.12 -11.08 1.88
CA VAL A 8 3.20 -11.10 2.86
C VAL A 8 2.58 -10.86 4.23
N LYS A 9 2.91 -11.72 5.20
CA LYS A 9 2.54 -11.49 6.61
C LYS A 9 3.49 -10.43 7.17
N THR A 10 2.94 -9.39 7.79
CA THR A 10 3.70 -8.24 8.27
C THR A 10 3.63 -8.05 9.78
N THR A 11 4.52 -7.22 10.31
CA THR A 11 4.53 -6.71 11.69
C THR A 11 4.80 -5.21 11.69
N PRO A 12 4.46 -4.46 12.76
CA PRO A 12 4.76 -3.03 12.84
C PRO A 12 6.24 -2.70 12.61
N ASP A 13 7.14 -3.55 13.11
CA ASP A 13 8.58 -3.34 13.01
C ASP A 13 9.14 -3.57 11.60
N THR A 14 8.46 -4.36 10.77
CA THR A 14 8.95 -4.79 9.44
C THR A 14 8.12 -4.28 8.27
N VAL A 15 7.13 -3.42 8.52
CA VAL A 15 6.11 -3.05 7.52
C VAL A 15 6.70 -2.47 6.23
N LEU A 16 7.79 -1.72 6.31
CA LEU A 16 8.44 -1.13 5.14
C LEU A 16 9.15 -2.19 4.29
N ASP A 17 9.94 -3.05 4.91
CA ASP A 17 10.64 -4.15 4.24
C ASP A 17 9.65 -5.16 3.64
N ASP A 18 8.53 -5.40 4.33
CA ASP A 18 7.46 -6.29 3.86
C ASP A 18 6.76 -5.74 2.61
N ILE A 19 6.56 -4.41 2.54
CA ILE A 19 6.01 -3.74 1.35
C ILE A 19 6.97 -3.92 0.17
N ASP A 20 8.26 -3.65 0.36
CA ASP A 20 9.26 -3.83 -0.70
C ASP A 20 9.29 -5.27 -1.20
N ARG A 21 9.30 -6.24 -0.28
CA ARG A 21 9.21 -7.67 -0.62
C ARG A 21 7.93 -8.01 -1.39
N ALA A 22 6.79 -7.43 -1.04
CA ALA A 22 5.54 -7.65 -1.75
C ALA A 22 5.60 -7.12 -3.20
N LEU A 23 6.19 -5.93 -3.40
CA LEU A 23 6.38 -5.32 -4.73
C LEU A 23 7.33 -6.15 -5.60
N GLU A 24 8.39 -6.70 -5.01
CA GLU A 24 9.32 -7.61 -5.69
C GLU A 24 8.62 -8.90 -6.12
N LEU A 25 7.89 -9.56 -5.23
CA LEU A 25 7.14 -10.79 -5.53
C LEU A 25 6.09 -10.58 -6.64
N ALA A 26 5.45 -9.41 -6.64
CA ALA A 26 4.51 -8.98 -7.67
C ALA A 26 5.17 -8.56 -9.00
N HIS A 27 6.51 -8.55 -9.07
CA HIS A 27 7.31 -8.16 -10.23
C HIS A 27 7.03 -6.72 -10.71
N VAL A 28 6.77 -5.78 -9.80
CA VAL A 28 6.39 -4.39 -10.15
C VAL A 28 7.41 -3.74 -11.09
N ASN A 29 8.71 -3.98 -10.88
CA ASN A 29 9.80 -3.48 -11.73
C ASN A 29 9.76 -3.96 -13.20
N ARG A 30 8.97 -5.00 -13.53
CA ARG A 30 8.79 -5.45 -14.93
C ARG A 30 7.68 -4.69 -15.66
N PHE A 31 6.80 -4.03 -14.92
CA PHE A 31 5.60 -3.39 -15.45
C PHE A 31 5.62 -1.87 -15.29
N LEU A 32 6.28 -1.35 -14.24
CA LEU A 32 6.54 0.08 -14.10
C LEU A 32 7.86 0.44 -14.76
N GLN A 33 7.82 1.43 -15.65
CA GLN A 33 9.01 1.90 -16.37
C GLN A 33 9.93 2.68 -15.44
N LYS A 34 11.19 2.26 -15.36
CA LYS A 34 12.23 3.02 -14.67
C LYS A 34 12.45 4.36 -15.37
N GLY A 35 12.56 5.43 -14.59
CA GLY A 35 12.77 6.79 -15.09
C GLY A 35 11.48 7.53 -15.47
N THR A 36 10.32 6.87 -15.50
CA THR A 36 9.03 7.53 -15.68
C THR A 36 8.49 7.94 -14.30
N PRO A 37 8.28 9.26 -14.05
CA PRO A 37 7.67 9.71 -12.80
C PRO A 37 6.33 9.01 -12.58
N THR A 38 6.24 8.25 -11.50
CA THR A 38 5.05 7.50 -11.12
C THR A 38 4.51 8.08 -9.83
N ILE A 39 3.23 8.43 -9.81
CA ILE A 39 2.58 8.96 -8.62
C ILE A 39 1.91 7.84 -7.83
N LEU A 40 2.05 7.84 -6.51
CA LEU A 40 1.24 7.02 -5.62
C LEU A 40 -0.01 7.83 -5.24
N LYS A 41 -1.16 7.48 -5.82
CA LYS A 41 -2.45 8.07 -5.47
C LYS A 41 -3.12 7.21 -4.40
N ILE A 42 -3.28 7.75 -3.21
CA ILE A 42 -4.14 7.16 -2.18
C ILE A 42 -5.57 7.69 -2.36
N ASN A 43 -6.55 6.79 -2.42
CA ASN A 43 -7.96 7.20 -2.30
C ASN A 43 -8.31 7.10 -0.83
N ILE A 44 -8.47 8.26 -0.21
CA ILE A 44 -8.82 8.36 1.20
C ILE A 44 -10.29 8.75 1.31
N SER A 45 -11.09 7.91 1.95
CA SER A 45 -12.53 8.13 2.14
C SER A 45 -12.78 8.84 3.47
N TRP A 46 -12.51 10.14 3.53
CA TRP A 46 -12.62 10.93 4.77
C TRP A 46 -14.08 11.20 5.18
N HIS A 47 -15.02 10.97 4.27
CA HIS A 47 -16.46 11.16 4.51
C HIS A 47 -17.13 9.96 5.18
N PHE A 48 -16.47 8.80 5.26
CA PHE A 48 -17.03 7.58 5.84
C PHE A 48 -16.09 6.99 6.89
N TRP A 49 -16.63 6.76 8.08
CA TRP A 49 -15.90 6.08 9.13
C TRP A 49 -15.81 4.58 8.83
N TYR A 50 -14.58 4.10 8.63
CA TYR A 50 -14.27 2.69 8.48
C TYR A 50 -13.14 2.34 9.46
N PRO A 51 -13.37 1.48 10.47
CA PRO A 51 -12.33 1.14 11.44
C PRO A 51 -11.13 0.50 10.72
N ALA A 52 -9.91 0.92 11.10
CA ALA A 52 -8.64 0.58 10.46
C ALA A 52 -8.43 1.07 9.02
N CYS A 53 -9.26 2.00 8.54
CA CYS A 53 -9.14 2.62 7.22
C CYS A 53 -9.11 4.14 7.37
N SER A 54 -8.09 4.79 6.79
CA SER A 54 -8.00 6.25 6.51
C SER A 54 -8.66 7.18 7.54
N THR A 55 -8.61 6.83 8.84
CA THR A 55 -9.22 7.60 9.91
C THR A 55 -8.28 8.73 10.23
N THR A 56 -8.77 9.97 10.18
CA THR A 56 -7.92 11.11 10.45
C THR A 56 -7.57 11.17 11.94
N PRO A 57 -6.31 11.51 12.33
CA PRO A 57 -5.88 11.47 13.72
C PRO A 57 -6.79 12.29 14.67
N TRP A 58 -7.23 13.48 14.24
CA TRP A 58 -8.13 14.33 15.04
C TRP A 58 -9.56 13.78 15.20
N GLN A 59 -9.97 12.75 14.45
CA GLN A 59 -11.22 12.03 14.69
C GLN A 59 -11.08 10.96 15.78
N LEU A 60 -9.85 10.55 16.13
CA LEU A 60 -9.59 9.63 17.24
C LEU A 60 -9.38 10.37 18.56
N ASP A 61 -8.82 11.58 18.49
CA ASP A 61 -8.35 12.32 19.66
C ASP A 61 -9.41 13.14 20.41
N GLY A 62 -10.68 13.18 19.95
CA GLY A 62 -11.84 13.71 20.69
C GLY A 62 -11.64 15.05 21.41
#